data_AF-A0A3D1PLQ5-F1
#
_entry.id   AF-A0A3D1PLQ5-F1
#
_cell.length_a   1.000
_cell.length_b   1.000
_cell.length_c   1.000
_cell.angle_alpha   90.00
_cell.angle_beta   90.00
_cell.angle_gamma   90.00
#
_symmetry.space_group_name_H-M   'P 1'
#
loop_
_entity.id
_entity.type
_entity.pdbx_description
1 polymer ?
#
loop_
_entity_poly.entity_id
_entity_poly.type
_entity_poly.pdbx_seq_one_letter_code
_entity_poly.pdbx_strand_id
1 'polypeptide(L)'
;MKRYEKFVLEAEKGITFEVSEGTSGELIIRALNIATANVYSENYANPPIPEGYKYVCGDWKNGFVIERDSDGSQFVWIPVWSLDSNGTLDGVSFAEKFGRRNYRNNEFSEGEFHETLTGELAMQLESVKKYGGFYISRYNISKSSEGKPQSVKGVMPWVNINFDDAKKVASTIEDNEAVKSHLTFGAEYDSVLEWFIKTEVKTLTEIVEDSTEWGNHWNTENSPKKVVETGSREEWCANNIYDFAGNVDEWTQEQNESSRRVIRGGNCNFSGNNYPVACRYFGNHVIIYSFTGFRATLYIK
;
A
#
# COMPACT_ATOMS: atom_id res chain seq x y z
N MET A 1 23.77 -38.22 -23.34
CA MET A 1 22.78 -37.34 -22.69
C MET A 1 22.46 -36.23 -23.68
N LYS A 2 21.24 -36.15 -24.21
CA LYS A 2 20.84 -35.09 -25.15
C LYS A 2 20.83 -33.78 -24.37
N ARG A 3 21.64 -32.81 -24.81
CA ARG A 3 21.62 -31.44 -24.27
C ARG A 3 20.64 -30.64 -25.11
N TYR A 4 19.77 -29.89 -24.46
CA TYR A 4 18.83 -28.98 -25.09
C TYR A 4 19.40 -27.56 -25.00
N GLU A 5 19.30 -26.77 -26.07
CA GLU A 5 19.91 -25.43 -26.15
C GLU A 5 19.13 -24.35 -25.40
N LYS A 6 17.82 -24.54 -25.20
CA LYS A 6 16.95 -23.62 -24.46
C LYS A 6 15.81 -24.38 -23.78
N PHE A 7 15.30 -23.80 -22.70
CA PHE A 7 14.04 -24.18 -22.07
C PHE A 7 12.97 -23.17 -22.49
N VAL A 8 11.84 -23.67 -22.97
CA VAL A 8 10.68 -22.84 -23.33
C VAL A 8 9.53 -23.25 -22.43
N LEU A 9 8.94 -22.27 -21.75
CA LEU A 9 7.77 -22.45 -20.89
C LEU A 9 6.59 -21.78 -21.57
N GLU A 10 5.59 -22.58 -21.94
CA GLU A 10 4.35 -22.10 -22.52
C GLU A 10 3.23 -22.33 -21.51
N ALA A 11 2.41 -21.30 -21.30
CA ALA A 11 1.28 -21.34 -20.40
C ALA A 11 -0.01 -21.13 -21.20
N GLU A 12 -1.08 -21.80 -20.76
CA GLU A 12 -2.42 -21.49 -21.23
C GLU A 12 -2.83 -20.05 -20.82
N LYS A 13 -3.82 -19.49 -21.49
CA LYS A 13 -4.27 -18.12 -21.26
C LYS A 13 -4.60 -17.89 -19.79
N GLY A 14 -3.93 -16.90 -19.19
CA GLY A 14 -4.12 -16.50 -17.79
C GLY A 14 -3.33 -17.33 -16.78
N ILE A 15 -2.37 -18.16 -17.22
CA ILE A 15 -1.28 -18.62 -16.36
C ILE A 15 -0.06 -17.73 -16.61
N THR A 16 0.58 -17.24 -15.56
CA THR A 16 1.86 -16.52 -15.63
C THR A 16 2.94 -17.32 -14.91
N PHE A 17 4.20 -17.14 -15.32
CA PHE A 17 5.33 -17.79 -14.67
C PHE A 17 6.14 -16.75 -13.90
N GLU A 18 6.41 -17.04 -12.62
CA GLU A 18 7.40 -16.33 -11.83
C GLU A 18 8.69 -17.15 -11.79
N VAL A 19 9.83 -16.47 -11.89
CA VAL A 19 11.16 -17.10 -11.80
C VAL A 19 11.93 -16.46 -10.65
N SER A 20 12.43 -17.27 -9.73
CA SER A 20 13.26 -16.83 -8.60
C SER A 20 14.42 -17.80 -8.34
N GLU A 21 15.46 -17.34 -7.65
CA GLU A 21 16.57 -18.19 -7.20
C GLU A 21 16.28 -18.79 -5.81
N GLY A 22 16.45 -20.09 -5.67
CA GLY A 22 16.36 -20.80 -4.39
C GLY A 22 17.67 -20.78 -3.60
N THR A 23 17.61 -21.17 -2.32
CA THR A 23 18.74 -21.05 -1.38
C THR A 23 19.89 -22.02 -1.62
N SER A 24 19.71 -23.00 -2.53
CA SER A 24 20.68 -24.07 -2.81
C SER A 24 21.09 -24.11 -4.29
N GLY A 25 21.04 -22.98 -4.99
CA GLY A 25 21.37 -22.89 -6.42
C GLY A 25 20.26 -23.40 -7.34
N GLU A 26 19.03 -23.41 -6.85
CA GLU A 26 17.83 -23.82 -7.60
C GLU A 26 17.28 -22.64 -8.39
N LEU A 27 16.69 -22.92 -9.57
CA LEU A 27 15.83 -21.97 -10.28
C LEU A 27 14.38 -22.39 -10.02
N ILE A 28 13.65 -21.59 -9.25
CA ILE A 28 12.26 -21.84 -8.89
C ILE A 28 11.37 -21.18 -9.94
N ILE A 29 10.59 -21.98 -10.66
CA ILE A 29 9.59 -21.52 -11.61
C ILE A 29 8.21 -21.82 -11.02
N ARG A 30 7.43 -20.78 -10.71
CA ARG A 30 6.06 -20.92 -10.19
C ARG A 30 5.06 -20.57 -11.28
N ALA A 31 4.10 -21.46 -11.54
CA ALA A 31 2.96 -21.17 -12.40
C ALA A 31 1.83 -20.58 -11.55
N LEU A 32 1.44 -19.35 -11.84
CA LEU A 32 0.37 -18.62 -11.18
C LEU A 32 -0.86 -18.61 -12.07
N ASN A 33 -1.97 -19.18 -11.59
CA ASN A 33 -3.23 -19.17 -12.31
C ASN A 33 -4.01 -17.87 -12.00
N ILE A 34 -3.92 -16.90 -12.91
CA ILE A 34 -4.68 -15.65 -12.88
C ILE A 34 -6.09 -15.86 -13.49
N ALA A 35 -6.31 -16.93 -14.27
CA ALA A 35 -7.56 -17.20 -14.98
C ALA A 35 -8.73 -17.72 -14.12
N THR A 36 -8.59 -17.83 -12.79
CA THR A 36 -9.77 -18.06 -11.93
C THR A 36 -10.52 -16.75 -11.70
N ALA A 37 -11.27 -16.37 -12.73
CA ALA A 37 -12.31 -15.35 -12.65
C ALA A 37 -13.34 -15.71 -11.57
N ASN A 38 -13.58 -14.76 -10.68
CA ASN A 38 -14.82 -14.56 -9.93
C ASN A 38 -15.23 -15.62 -8.89
N VAL A 39 -14.32 -16.12 -8.06
CA VAL A 39 -14.72 -16.43 -6.68
C VAL A 39 -14.40 -15.21 -5.84
N TYR A 40 -15.32 -14.25 -5.82
CA TYR A 40 -15.24 -13.17 -4.85
C TYR A 40 -15.33 -13.80 -3.47
N SER A 41 -14.22 -13.82 -2.75
CA SER A 41 -14.20 -14.32 -1.39
C SER A 41 -15.03 -13.36 -0.54
N GLU A 42 -16.18 -13.82 -0.02
CA GLU A 42 -16.98 -13.06 0.95
C GLU A 42 -16.25 -12.82 2.28
N ASN A 43 -15.04 -13.40 2.43
CA ASN A 43 -14.19 -13.22 3.60
C ASN A 43 -13.75 -11.77 3.82
N TYR A 44 -13.88 -10.88 2.83
CA TYR A 44 -13.55 -9.46 3.03
C TYR A 44 -14.31 -8.83 4.20
N ALA A 45 -15.50 -9.35 4.52
CA ALA A 45 -16.34 -8.87 5.63
C ALA A 45 -15.96 -9.48 6.98
N ASN A 46 -15.14 -10.53 7.00
CA ASN A 46 -14.65 -11.23 8.19
C ASN A 46 -13.11 -11.22 8.20
N PRO A 47 -12.48 -10.08 8.55
CA PRO A 47 -11.03 -9.93 8.47
C PRO A 47 -10.32 -10.96 9.35
N PRO A 48 -9.34 -11.71 8.83
CA PRO A 48 -8.55 -12.65 9.63
C PRO A 48 -7.70 -11.90 10.65
N ILE A 49 -7.54 -12.46 11.86
CA ILE A 49 -6.63 -11.95 12.89
C ILE A 49 -5.47 -12.96 13.00
N PRO A 50 -4.25 -12.63 12.53
CA PRO A 50 -3.11 -13.52 12.64
C PRO A 50 -2.68 -13.73 14.10
N GLU A 51 -1.95 -14.81 14.36
CA GLU A 51 -1.35 -15.05 15.69
C GLU A 51 -0.41 -13.91 16.09
N GLY A 52 -0.44 -13.52 17.37
CA GLY A 52 0.29 -12.35 17.88
C GLY A 52 -0.39 -11.01 17.65
N TYR A 53 -1.62 -11.02 17.12
CA TYR A 53 -2.48 -9.86 16.99
C TYR A 53 -3.80 -10.04 17.75
N LYS A 54 -4.37 -8.92 18.17
CA LYS A 54 -5.71 -8.85 18.76
C LYS A 54 -6.57 -7.80 18.06
N TYR A 55 -7.87 -8.03 18.03
CA TYR A 55 -8.84 -7.04 17.59
C TYR A 55 -8.88 -5.83 18.53
N VAL A 56 -9.02 -4.63 17.97
CA VAL A 56 -9.14 -3.37 18.72
C VAL A 56 -10.51 -2.75 18.54
N CYS A 57 -10.89 -2.40 17.30
CA CYS A 57 -12.13 -1.68 17.02
C CYS A 57 -12.54 -1.75 15.55
N GLY A 58 -13.74 -1.25 15.27
CA GLY A 58 -14.28 -1.12 13.92
C GLY A 58 -14.72 -2.43 13.29
N ASP A 59 -15.22 -2.33 12.07
CA ASP A 59 -15.65 -3.41 11.20
C ASP A 59 -15.08 -3.20 9.80
N TRP A 60 -15.33 -4.13 8.88
CA TRP A 60 -14.79 -4.05 7.53
C TRP A 60 -15.22 -2.79 6.76
N LYS A 61 -16.32 -2.11 7.15
CA LYS A 61 -16.83 -0.90 6.48
C LYS A 61 -16.22 0.38 7.06
N ASN A 62 -15.98 0.46 8.36
CA ASN A 62 -15.46 1.67 9.04
C ASN A 62 -14.01 1.53 9.54
N GLY A 63 -13.34 0.43 9.22
CA GLY A 63 -11.94 0.16 9.52
C GLY A 63 -11.75 -0.79 10.68
N PHE A 64 -11.68 -2.09 10.37
CA PHE A 64 -11.36 -3.15 11.31
C PHE A 64 -9.88 -3.07 11.68
N VAL A 65 -9.60 -2.77 12.95
CA VAL A 65 -8.25 -2.54 13.45
C VAL A 65 -7.77 -3.74 14.25
N ILE A 66 -6.57 -4.19 13.93
CA ILE A 66 -5.80 -5.14 14.75
C ILE A 66 -4.58 -4.45 15.35
N GLU A 67 -4.15 -4.92 16.51
CA GLU A 67 -2.94 -4.48 17.20
C GLU A 67 -2.04 -5.67 17.45
N ARG A 68 -0.75 -5.50 17.17
CA ARG A 68 0.28 -6.48 17.45
C ARG A 68 0.67 -6.43 18.93
N ASP A 69 0.72 -7.60 19.57
CA ASP A 69 0.95 -7.70 21.01
C ASP A 69 2.37 -7.27 21.44
N SER A 70 3.36 -7.37 20.55
CA SER A 70 4.78 -7.17 20.88
C SER A 70 5.18 -5.71 21.06
N ASP A 71 4.54 -4.79 20.34
CA ASP A 71 4.92 -3.37 20.30
C ASP A 71 3.72 -2.40 20.20
N GLY A 72 2.50 -2.91 20.15
CA GLY A 72 1.30 -2.09 20.00
C GLY A 72 1.11 -1.51 18.61
N SER A 73 1.84 -1.99 17.59
CA SER A 73 1.65 -1.54 16.21
C SER A 73 0.26 -1.90 15.70
N GLN A 74 -0.45 -0.94 15.10
CA GLN A 74 -1.82 -1.09 14.64
C GLN A 74 -1.94 -1.10 13.12
N PHE A 75 -2.84 -1.93 12.61
CA PHE A 75 -3.12 -2.10 11.19
C PHE A 75 -4.62 -2.14 10.92
N VAL A 76 -5.04 -1.62 9.78
CA VAL A 76 -6.44 -1.53 9.35
C VAL A 76 -6.67 -2.43 8.15
N TRP A 77 -7.77 -3.18 8.18
CA TRP A 77 -8.18 -4.03 7.07
C TRP A 77 -8.74 -3.23 5.90
N ILE A 78 -8.26 -3.53 4.69
CA ILE A 78 -8.74 -3.00 3.41
C ILE A 78 -9.53 -4.09 2.69
N PRO A 79 -10.87 -4.01 2.61
CA PRO A 79 -11.74 -5.06 2.08
C PRO A 79 -11.81 -5.01 0.54
N VAL A 80 -10.73 -5.40 -0.14
CA VAL A 80 -10.58 -5.31 -1.60
C VAL A 80 -11.75 -5.93 -2.37
N TRP A 81 -12.31 -7.06 -1.93
CA TRP A 81 -13.41 -7.69 -2.68
C TRP A 81 -14.75 -6.94 -2.58
N SER A 82 -14.88 -5.97 -1.68
CA SER A 82 -16.02 -5.05 -1.63
C SER A 82 -15.96 -3.95 -2.71
N LEU A 83 -14.79 -3.72 -3.31
CA LEU A 83 -14.54 -2.62 -4.26
C LEU A 83 -15.13 -2.90 -5.63
N ASP A 84 -15.29 -1.87 -6.44
CA ASP A 84 -15.69 -2.04 -7.83
C ASP A 84 -14.49 -2.50 -8.69
N SER A 85 -14.81 -3.20 -9.79
CA SER A 85 -13.83 -3.78 -10.72
C SER A 85 -13.31 -2.71 -11.70
N ASN A 86 -12.57 -1.72 -11.18
CA ASN A 86 -12.06 -0.56 -11.90
C ASN A 86 -10.55 -0.33 -11.66
N GLY A 87 -9.86 -1.28 -11.03
CA GLY A 87 -8.42 -1.29 -10.86
C GLY A 87 -7.68 -2.00 -12.00
N THR A 88 -6.39 -1.72 -12.14
CA THR A 88 -5.49 -2.33 -13.12
C THR A 88 -4.20 -2.85 -12.50
N LEU A 89 -3.73 -3.99 -12.99
CA LEU A 89 -2.40 -4.53 -12.68
C LEU A 89 -1.40 -4.29 -13.83
N ASP A 90 -1.87 -4.31 -15.07
CA ASP A 90 -1.05 -4.21 -16.28
C ASP A 90 -0.98 -2.79 -16.87
N GLY A 91 -1.76 -1.84 -16.35
CA GLY A 91 -1.87 -0.49 -16.89
C GLY A 91 -2.78 -0.35 -18.11
N VAL A 92 -3.38 -1.45 -18.58
CA VAL A 92 -4.17 -1.51 -19.82
C VAL A 92 -5.62 -1.91 -19.52
N SER A 93 -5.83 -3.00 -18.76
CA SER A 93 -7.14 -3.52 -18.39
C SER A 93 -7.55 -3.00 -17.01
N PHE A 94 -8.69 -2.31 -16.93
CA PHE A 94 -9.26 -1.77 -15.70
C PHE A 94 -10.48 -2.60 -15.26
N ALA A 95 -10.26 -3.89 -15.01
CA ALA A 95 -11.32 -4.86 -14.67
C ALA A 95 -11.08 -5.56 -13.33
N GLU A 96 -10.03 -5.20 -12.60
CA GLU A 96 -9.65 -5.84 -11.34
C GLU A 96 -10.23 -5.08 -10.15
N LYS A 97 -10.56 -5.78 -9.06
CA LYS A 97 -10.93 -5.12 -7.80
C LYS A 97 -9.68 -4.65 -7.02
N PHE A 98 -8.61 -5.42 -7.10
CA PHE A 98 -7.27 -5.06 -6.63
C PHE A 98 -6.47 -4.44 -7.76
N GLY A 99 -5.87 -3.27 -7.56
CA GLY A 99 -5.05 -2.65 -8.60
C GLY A 99 -4.99 -1.13 -8.52
N ARG A 100 -4.10 -0.56 -9.32
CA ARG A 100 -3.94 0.88 -9.51
C ARG A 100 -5.18 1.47 -10.18
N ARG A 101 -5.49 2.74 -9.91
CA ARG A 101 -6.64 3.46 -10.46
C ARG A 101 -6.21 4.80 -11.03
N ASN A 102 -6.81 5.16 -12.16
CA ASN A 102 -6.45 6.36 -12.89
C ASN A 102 -7.33 7.56 -12.53
N TYR A 103 -7.19 8.06 -11.30
CA TYR A 103 -7.99 9.19 -10.81
C TYR A 103 -7.71 10.53 -11.48
N ARG A 104 -6.49 10.75 -11.99
CA ARG A 104 -6.03 12.05 -12.53
C ARG A 104 -5.54 11.99 -13.97
N ASN A 105 -6.00 11.01 -14.75
CA ASN A 105 -5.62 10.81 -16.16
C ASN A 105 -4.09 10.70 -16.37
N ASN A 106 -3.41 10.01 -15.47
CA ASN A 106 -2.00 9.67 -15.60
C ASN A 106 -1.80 8.62 -16.71
N GLU A 107 -0.63 8.60 -17.33
CA GLU A 107 -0.25 7.55 -18.26
C GLU A 107 0.31 6.34 -17.51
N PHE A 108 -0.26 5.15 -17.77
CA PHE A 108 0.23 3.90 -17.23
C PHE A 108 1.02 3.14 -18.29
N SER A 109 2.34 3.25 -18.21
CA SER A 109 3.30 2.63 -19.11
C SER A 109 4.64 2.45 -18.40
N GLU A 110 5.52 1.59 -18.93
CA GLU A 110 6.88 1.40 -18.39
C GLU A 110 7.73 2.68 -18.41
N GLY A 111 7.43 3.62 -19.32
CA GLY A 111 8.07 4.93 -19.39
C GLY A 111 7.51 5.94 -18.38
N GLU A 112 6.28 5.72 -17.91
CA GLU A 112 5.57 6.56 -16.95
C GLU A 112 5.23 5.73 -15.72
N PHE A 113 3.98 5.77 -15.23
CA PHE A 113 3.60 5.10 -14.00
C PHE A 113 3.33 3.61 -14.22
N HIS A 114 4.18 2.76 -13.65
CA HIS A 114 4.04 1.31 -13.76
C HIS A 114 4.34 0.63 -12.41
N GLU A 115 3.88 -0.60 -12.28
CA GLU A 115 4.15 -1.44 -11.13
C GLU A 115 4.40 -2.85 -11.63
N THR A 116 5.63 -3.32 -11.45
CA THR A 116 6.03 -4.64 -11.91
C THR A 116 5.43 -5.71 -11.00
N LEU A 117 4.86 -6.78 -11.59
CA LEU A 117 4.43 -7.96 -10.86
C LEU A 117 5.64 -8.73 -10.32
N THR A 118 6.14 -8.31 -9.16
CA THR A 118 7.20 -9.00 -8.41
C THR A 118 6.63 -10.20 -7.66
N GLY A 119 7.49 -11.11 -7.21
CA GLY A 119 7.07 -12.22 -6.34
C GLY A 119 6.36 -11.76 -5.06
N GLU A 120 6.78 -10.61 -4.50
CA GLU A 120 6.12 -10.01 -3.34
C GLU A 120 4.68 -9.54 -3.67
N LEU A 121 4.49 -8.84 -4.79
CA LEU A 121 3.15 -8.42 -5.23
C LEU A 121 2.27 -9.62 -5.64
N ALA A 122 2.86 -10.67 -6.20
CA ALA A 122 2.16 -11.90 -6.52
C ALA A 122 1.64 -12.61 -5.24
N MET A 123 2.47 -12.70 -4.20
CA MET A 123 2.06 -13.24 -2.90
C MET A 123 0.95 -12.40 -2.25
N GLN A 124 1.06 -11.07 -2.33
CA GLN A 124 0.01 -10.15 -1.91
C GLN A 124 -1.31 -10.41 -2.66
N LEU A 125 -1.25 -10.57 -3.99
CA LEU A 125 -2.43 -10.86 -4.81
C LEU A 125 -3.09 -12.19 -4.41
N GLU A 126 -2.31 -13.24 -4.16
CA GLU A 126 -2.84 -14.53 -3.70
C GLU A 126 -3.46 -14.43 -2.29
N SER A 127 -2.85 -13.67 -1.38
CA SER A 127 -3.43 -13.35 -0.06
C SER A 127 -4.76 -12.63 -0.21
N VAL A 128 -4.83 -11.58 -1.05
CA VAL A 128 -6.06 -10.84 -1.33
C VAL A 128 -7.11 -11.76 -1.93
N LYS A 129 -6.77 -12.66 -2.85
CA LYS A 129 -7.72 -13.62 -3.39
C LYS A 129 -8.33 -14.52 -2.32
N LYS A 130 -7.48 -15.06 -1.43
CA LYS A 130 -7.86 -15.97 -0.35
C LYS A 130 -8.73 -15.29 0.72
N TYR A 131 -8.27 -14.16 1.25
CA TYR A 131 -8.87 -13.51 2.42
C TYR A 131 -9.76 -12.32 2.09
N GLY A 132 -9.68 -11.80 0.88
CA GLY A 132 -10.52 -10.73 0.37
C GLY A 132 -10.11 -9.31 0.69
N GLY A 133 -8.90 -9.15 1.18
CA GLY A 133 -8.33 -7.87 1.52
C GLY A 133 -6.91 -8.02 2.04
N PHE A 134 -6.40 -6.95 2.61
CA PHE A 134 -5.08 -6.89 3.23
C PHE A 134 -5.08 -5.89 4.37
N TYR A 135 -4.00 -5.89 5.17
CA TYR A 135 -3.83 -4.92 6.25
C TYR A 135 -2.84 -3.83 5.84
N ILE A 136 -3.12 -2.58 6.20
CA ILE A 136 -2.20 -1.44 6.07
C ILE A 136 -1.98 -0.78 7.43
N SER A 137 -0.78 -0.26 7.67
CA SER A 137 -0.44 0.42 8.92
C SER A 137 -1.37 1.61 9.18
N ARG A 138 -1.99 1.63 10.37
CA ARG A 138 -3.01 2.62 10.77
C ARG A 138 -2.47 4.05 10.75
N TYR A 139 -1.22 4.17 11.19
CA TYR A 139 -0.43 5.38 11.22
C TYR A 139 0.77 5.24 10.28
N ASN A 140 1.34 6.36 9.81
CA ASN A 140 2.65 6.34 9.18
C ASN A 140 3.65 5.61 10.09
N ILE A 141 4.59 4.88 9.49
CA ILE A 141 5.60 4.19 10.27
C ILE A 141 6.45 5.21 11.01
N SER A 142 6.57 5.01 12.31
CA SER A 142 7.41 5.79 13.22
C SER A 142 8.56 4.93 13.73
N LYS A 143 9.47 5.56 14.48
CA LYS A 143 10.62 4.90 15.08
C LYS A 143 10.48 4.92 16.60
N SER A 144 10.54 3.75 17.23
CA SER A 144 10.53 3.63 18.69
C SER A 144 11.79 4.23 19.31
N SER A 145 11.80 4.41 20.63
CA SER A 145 12.99 4.83 21.38
C SER A 145 14.19 3.88 21.20
N GLU A 146 13.93 2.60 20.94
CA GLU A 146 14.95 1.56 20.65
C GLU A 146 15.36 1.53 19.17
N GLY A 147 14.74 2.36 18.33
CA GLY A 147 15.04 2.45 16.91
C GLY A 147 14.28 1.45 16.04
N LYS A 148 13.28 0.74 16.57
CA LYS A 148 12.47 -0.23 15.82
C LYS A 148 11.31 0.45 15.08
N PRO A 149 10.95 0.01 13.87
CA PRO A 149 9.79 0.54 13.16
C PRO A 149 8.48 0.10 13.84
N GLN A 150 7.52 1.02 13.95
CA GLN A 150 6.23 0.75 14.58
C GLN A 150 5.12 1.66 14.02
N SER A 151 3.87 1.17 14.00
CA SER A 151 2.69 1.96 13.61
C SER A 151 1.83 2.28 14.84
N VAL A 152 2.14 3.39 15.51
CA VAL A 152 1.50 3.78 16.77
C VAL A 152 1.04 5.23 16.72
N LYS A 153 0.03 5.58 17.53
CA LYS A 153 -0.49 6.95 17.67
C LYS A 153 0.47 7.80 18.52
N GLY A 154 0.54 9.10 18.24
CA GLY A 154 1.23 10.07 19.11
C GLY A 154 2.75 10.02 18.99
N VAL A 155 3.28 9.52 17.87
CA VAL A 155 4.73 9.47 17.63
C VAL A 155 5.02 10.16 16.30
N MET A 156 6.15 10.86 16.20
CA MET A 156 6.56 11.50 14.94
C MET A 156 6.77 10.44 13.84
N PRO A 157 6.22 10.65 12.63
CA PRO A 157 6.45 9.76 11.52
C PRO A 157 7.94 9.70 11.14
N TRP A 158 8.40 8.54 10.69
CA TRP A 158 9.77 8.34 10.25
C TRP A 158 9.97 8.93 8.86
N VAL A 159 10.45 10.17 8.83
CA VAL A 159 10.86 10.91 7.63
C VAL A 159 12.38 10.93 7.46
N ASN A 160 12.89 11.64 6.45
CA ASN A 160 14.32 11.68 6.10
C ASN A 160 14.86 10.28 5.78
N ILE A 161 14.09 9.52 5.00
CA ILE A 161 14.44 8.17 4.56
C ILE A 161 14.33 8.10 3.02
N ASN A 162 15.31 7.47 2.38
CA ASN A 162 15.24 7.18 0.94
C ASN A 162 14.34 5.96 0.69
N PHE A 163 14.00 5.69 -0.57
CA PHE A 163 13.09 4.60 -0.91
C PHE A 163 13.64 3.22 -0.52
N ASP A 164 14.92 2.95 -0.80
CA ASP A 164 15.51 1.62 -0.57
C ASP A 164 15.54 1.27 0.92
N ASP A 165 15.88 2.25 1.76
CA ASP A 165 15.84 2.11 3.22
C ASP A 165 14.40 1.98 3.72
N ALA A 166 13.45 2.77 3.18
CA ALA A 166 12.03 2.65 3.53
C ALA A 166 11.49 1.26 3.19
N LYS A 167 11.83 0.73 2.00
CA LYS A 167 11.47 -0.62 1.57
C LYS A 167 12.05 -1.69 2.50
N LYS A 168 13.33 -1.58 2.83
CA LYS A 168 14.00 -2.51 3.75
C LYS A 168 13.37 -2.45 5.14
N VAL A 169 13.15 -1.26 5.69
CA VAL A 169 12.55 -1.09 7.02
C VAL A 169 11.12 -1.65 7.03
N ALA A 170 10.29 -1.29 6.04
CA ALA A 170 8.94 -1.81 5.90
C ALA A 170 8.92 -3.34 5.88
N SER A 171 9.85 -4.02 5.20
CA SER A 171 9.92 -5.49 5.19
C SER A 171 10.32 -6.15 6.51
N THR A 172 10.90 -5.38 7.43
CA THR A 172 11.30 -5.89 8.76
C THR A 172 10.23 -5.68 9.82
N ILE A 173 9.13 -5.01 9.48
CA ILE A 173 8.05 -4.78 10.45
C ILE A 173 7.47 -6.12 10.86
N GLU A 174 7.19 -7.01 9.92
CA GLU A 174 6.70 -8.37 10.16
C GLU A 174 7.27 -9.35 9.13
N ASP A 175 7.88 -10.44 9.59
CA ASP A 175 8.27 -11.56 8.72
C ASP A 175 8.29 -12.86 9.52
N ASN A 176 7.12 -13.47 9.64
CA ASN A 176 6.92 -14.74 10.33
C ASN A 176 6.20 -15.76 9.42
N GLU A 177 5.89 -16.96 9.91
CA GLU A 177 5.26 -18.00 9.08
C GLU A 177 3.86 -17.64 8.58
N ALA A 178 3.12 -16.80 9.30
CA ALA A 178 1.74 -16.43 8.99
C ALA A 178 1.60 -15.09 8.25
N VAL A 179 2.53 -14.15 8.46
CA VAL A 179 2.42 -12.77 7.96
C VAL A 179 3.76 -12.28 7.42
N LYS A 180 3.71 -11.47 6.36
CA LYS A 180 4.85 -10.66 5.93
C LYS A 180 4.42 -9.23 5.62
N SER A 181 5.26 -8.29 6.02
CA SER A 181 5.14 -6.89 5.70
C SER A 181 5.98 -6.49 4.50
N HIS A 182 5.56 -5.43 3.82
CA HIS A 182 6.30 -4.77 2.75
C HIS A 182 5.95 -3.29 2.67
N LEU A 183 6.70 -2.55 1.86
CA LEU A 183 6.36 -1.18 1.53
C LEU A 183 5.12 -1.16 0.64
N THR A 184 4.20 -0.25 0.91
CA THR A 184 2.91 -0.16 0.20
C THR A 184 3.09 -0.07 -1.32
N PHE A 185 2.41 -0.93 -2.07
CA PHE A 185 2.31 -0.87 -3.52
C PHE A 185 1.33 0.22 -3.97
N GLY A 186 1.48 0.74 -5.19
CA GLY A 186 0.51 1.66 -5.80
C GLY A 186 -0.88 1.02 -5.94
N ALA A 187 -0.94 -0.27 -6.26
CA ALA A 187 -2.19 -1.03 -6.28
C ALA A 187 -2.89 -1.07 -4.91
N GLU A 188 -2.12 -1.22 -3.83
CA GLU A 188 -2.66 -1.21 -2.46
C GLU A 188 -3.13 0.19 -2.08
N TYR A 189 -2.32 1.22 -2.35
CA TYR A 189 -2.65 2.61 -2.04
C TYR A 189 -3.97 3.03 -2.71
N ASP A 190 -4.13 2.76 -4.00
CA ASP A 190 -5.36 3.12 -4.71
C ASP A 190 -6.56 2.25 -4.30
N SER A 191 -6.35 1.03 -3.81
CA SER A 191 -7.41 0.25 -3.16
C SER A 191 -7.90 0.88 -1.86
N VAL A 192 -7.03 1.56 -1.10
CA VAL A 192 -7.45 2.35 0.09
C VAL A 192 -8.32 3.54 -0.34
N LEU A 193 -7.88 4.29 -1.35
CA LEU A 193 -8.64 5.45 -1.87
C LEU A 193 -10.02 5.04 -2.39
N GLU A 194 -10.08 3.95 -3.16
CA GLU A 194 -11.35 3.41 -3.66
C GLU A 194 -12.27 2.99 -2.51
N TRP A 195 -11.72 2.39 -1.47
CA TRP A 195 -12.50 2.00 -0.30
C TRP A 195 -13.07 3.21 0.45
N PHE A 196 -12.32 4.32 0.55
CA PHE A 196 -12.84 5.56 1.12
C PHE A 196 -14.04 6.10 0.33
N ILE A 197 -13.97 6.03 -1.00
CA ILE A 197 -15.09 6.43 -1.88
C ILE A 197 -16.26 5.47 -1.72
N LYS A 198 -16.00 4.15 -1.74
CA LYS A 198 -17.02 3.10 -1.66
C LYS A 198 -17.82 3.14 -0.35
N THR A 199 -17.17 3.53 0.73
CA THR A 199 -17.78 3.65 2.08
C THR A 199 -18.38 5.02 2.35
N GLU A 200 -18.21 5.97 1.41
CA GLU A 200 -18.68 7.35 1.49
C GLU A 200 -18.03 8.15 2.65
N VAL A 201 -16.91 7.68 3.21
CA VAL A 201 -16.15 8.45 4.22
C VAL A 201 -15.39 9.61 3.57
N LYS A 202 -15.09 9.51 2.28
CA LYS A 202 -14.57 10.59 1.42
C LYS A 202 -15.24 10.56 0.05
N THR A 203 -15.46 11.73 -0.51
CA THR A 203 -15.95 11.91 -1.88
C THR A 203 -14.81 11.78 -2.89
N LEU A 204 -15.15 11.50 -4.16
CA LEU A 204 -14.17 11.51 -5.24
C LEU A 204 -13.44 12.87 -5.33
N THR A 205 -14.15 13.99 -5.16
CA THR A 205 -13.56 15.34 -5.17
C THR A 205 -12.53 15.53 -4.06
N GLU A 206 -12.84 15.09 -2.83
CA GLU A 206 -11.89 15.16 -1.70
C GLU A 206 -10.63 14.29 -1.89
N ILE A 207 -10.74 13.21 -2.66
CA ILE A 207 -9.63 12.33 -2.98
C ILE A 207 -8.77 12.89 -4.12
N VAL A 208 -9.42 13.41 -5.17
CA VAL A 208 -8.78 13.67 -6.47
C VAL A 208 -8.39 15.13 -6.66
N GLU A 209 -9.20 16.05 -6.15
CA GLU A 209 -9.06 17.48 -6.40
C GLU A 209 -8.50 18.22 -5.18
N ASP A 210 -9.03 17.94 -3.98
CA ASP A 210 -8.63 18.70 -2.79
C ASP A 210 -8.79 17.90 -1.48
N SER A 211 -7.65 17.52 -0.88
CA SER A 211 -7.63 16.86 0.43
C SER A 211 -7.35 17.80 1.62
N THR A 212 -7.45 19.13 1.42
CA THR A 212 -7.11 20.15 2.43
C THR A 212 -7.88 19.98 3.74
N GLU A 213 -9.18 19.68 3.66
CA GLU A 213 -10.09 19.64 4.81
C GLU A 213 -9.90 18.44 5.74
N TRP A 214 -9.20 17.40 5.29
CA TRP A 214 -9.04 16.15 6.04
C TRP A 214 -7.59 15.65 6.09
N GLY A 215 -6.64 16.55 5.86
CA GLY A 215 -5.22 16.28 5.98
C GLY A 215 -4.44 17.47 6.53
N ASN A 216 -3.23 17.22 7.04
CA ASN A 216 -2.33 18.30 7.44
C ASN A 216 -1.57 18.85 6.22
N HIS A 217 -2.21 19.74 5.47
CA HIS A 217 -1.60 20.46 4.35
C HIS A 217 -1.21 21.88 4.75
N TRP A 218 -0.41 22.56 3.93
CA TRP A 218 0.03 23.93 4.20
C TRP A 218 -1.14 24.92 4.33
N ASN A 219 -2.16 24.74 3.51
CA ASN A 219 -3.36 25.57 3.41
C ASN A 219 -4.53 25.07 4.27
N THR A 220 -4.38 24.00 5.04
CA THR A 220 -5.40 23.53 5.98
C THR A 220 -5.68 24.61 7.02
N GLU A 221 -6.95 24.82 7.36
CA GLU A 221 -7.32 25.78 8.39
C GLU A 221 -6.63 25.42 9.72
N ASN A 222 -5.96 26.40 10.34
CA ASN A 222 -5.17 26.19 11.55
C ASN A 222 -4.10 25.08 11.42
N SER A 223 -3.53 24.92 10.21
CA SER A 223 -2.41 24.03 9.94
C SER A 223 -1.21 24.37 10.83
N PRO A 224 -0.59 23.37 11.48
CA PRO A 224 0.70 23.52 12.14
C PRO A 224 1.84 23.92 11.19
N LYS A 225 1.67 23.74 9.87
CA LYS A 225 2.69 23.99 8.82
C LYS A 225 4.01 23.28 9.07
N LYS A 226 3.92 22.12 9.72
CA LYS A 226 5.03 21.24 10.06
C LYS A 226 4.50 19.83 10.24
N VAL A 227 5.41 18.87 10.20
CA VAL A 227 5.12 17.49 10.58
C VAL A 227 4.67 17.46 12.03
N VAL A 228 3.61 16.71 12.30
CA VAL A 228 3.09 16.46 13.64
C VAL A 228 3.03 14.97 13.92
N GLU A 229 2.86 14.65 15.19
CA GLU A 229 2.66 13.27 15.64
C GLU A 229 1.48 12.62 14.94
N THR A 230 1.63 11.33 14.65
CA THR A 230 0.62 10.51 13.98
C THR A 230 -0.69 10.48 14.78
N GLY A 231 -1.81 10.59 14.08
CA GLY A 231 -3.15 10.57 14.67
C GLY A 231 -3.41 11.71 15.64
N SER A 232 -2.75 12.86 15.46
CA SER A 232 -2.91 14.03 16.34
C SER A 232 -4.26 14.72 16.22
N ARG A 233 -5.00 14.50 15.12
CA ARG A 233 -6.35 15.04 14.90
C ARG A 233 -7.29 13.96 14.36
N GLU A 234 -8.49 13.89 14.93
CA GLU A 234 -9.51 12.91 14.52
C GLU A 234 -10.15 13.29 13.18
N GLU A 235 -10.16 14.58 12.84
CA GLU A 235 -10.66 15.09 11.56
C GLU A 235 -9.81 14.61 10.35
N TRP A 236 -8.57 14.18 10.61
CA TRP A 236 -7.66 13.61 9.61
C TRP A 236 -7.70 12.08 9.54
N CYS A 237 -8.73 11.48 10.15
CA CYS A 237 -9.00 10.05 10.13
C CYS A 237 -10.03 9.72 9.05
N ALA A 238 -9.74 8.73 8.21
CA ALA A 238 -10.70 8.12 7.28
C ALA A 238 -10.70 6.61 7.50
N ASN A 239 -11.85 6.06 7.91
CA ASN A 239 -12.02 4.66 8.28
C ASN A 239 -10.90 4.10 9.17
N ASN A 240 -10.63 4.77 10.29
CA ASN A 240 -9.56 4.45 11.23
C ASN A 240 -8.12 4.61 10.72
N ILE A 241 -7.88 5.02 9.47
CA ILE A 241 -6.55 5.35 8.96
C ILE A 241 -6.31 6.84 9.15
N TYR A 242 -5.25 7.19 9.87
CA TYR A 242 -4.90 8.58 10.17
C TYR A 242 -3.82 9.09 9.23
N ASP A 243 -3.88 10.38 8.91
CA ASP A 243 -2.83 11.09 8.18
C ASP A 243 -2.54 10.46 6.80
N PHE A 244 -3.57 9.88 6.15
CA PHE A 244 -3.42 9.37 4.79
C PHE A 244 -3.31 10.51 3.77
N ALA A 245 -3.89 11.67 4.10
CA ALA A 245 -3.72 12.93 3.38
C ALA A 245 -2.88 13.91 4.22
N GLY A 246 -1.84 14.48 3.60
CA GLY A 246 -0.99 15.46 4.26
C GLY A 246 -0.14 14.88 5.39
N ASN A 247 0.36 15.77 6.24
CA ASN A 247 1.39 15.53 7.26
C ASN A 247 2.74 15.21 6.62
N VAL A 248 2.88 14.00 6.07
CA VAL A 248 4.04 13.52 5.32
C VAL A 248 3.56 12.84 4.06
N ASP A 249 4.29 13.00 2.97
CA ASP A 249 4.04 12.21 1.78
C ASP A 249 4.73 10.84 1.91
N GLU A 250 4.32 9.87 1.11
CA GLU A 250 4.65 8.46 1.36
C GLU A 250 5.30 7.83 0.13
N TRP A 251 6.48 7.23 0.34
CA TRP A 251 7.07 6.33 -0.65
C TRP A 251 6.14 5.14 -0.92
N THR A 252 5.95 4.81 -2.20
CA THR A 252 5.30 3.56 -2.64
C THR A 252 6.23 2.78 -3.57
N GLN A 253 5.92 1.49 -3.77
CA GLN A 253 6.65 0.64 -4.72
C GLN A 253 6.31 0.92 -6.20
N GLU A 254 5.34 1.80 -6.48
CA GLU A 254 5.00 2.21 -7.85
C GLU A 254 6.18 3.01 -8.44
N GLN A 255 6.47 2.77 -9.71
CA GLN A 255 7.62 3.31 -10.41
C GLN A 255 7.19 4.42 -11.38
N ASN A 256 8.11 5.36 -11.63
CA ASN A 256 8.06 6.26 -12.77
C ASN A 256 9.42 6.21 -13.45
N GLU A 257 9.46 5.77 -14.71
CA GLU A 257 10.70 5.34 -15.35
C GLU A 257 11.48 4.30 -14.49
N SER A 258 12.73 4.02 -14.82
CA SER A 258 13.52 3.01 -14.09
C SER A 258 14.09 3.50 -12.74
N SER A 259 14.33 4.80 -12.59
CA SER A 259 15.13 5.36 -11.48
C SER A 259 14.33 6.11 -10.42
N ARG A 260 13.02 6.28 -10.62
CA ARG A 260 12.17 7.05 -9.72
C ARG A 260 11.07 6.17 -9.13
N ARG A 261 10.63 6.59 -7.96
CA ARG A 261 9.57 5.93 -7.20
C ARG A 261 8.50 6.95 -6.89
N VAL A 262 7.27 6.48 -6.92
CA VAL A 262 6.11 7.33 -6.73
C VAL A 262 5.98 7.67 -5.24
N ILE A 263 5.64 8.93 -5.01
CA ILE A 263 5.36 9.52 -3.70
C ILE A 263 3.91 9.99 -3.72
N ARG A 264 3.14 9.66 -2.67
CA ARG A 264 1.68 9.87 -2.59
C ARG A 264 1.29 10.63 -1.31
N GLY A 265 0.04 11.06 -1.20
CA GLY A 265 -0.54 11.63 0.03
C GLY A 265 -0.42 13.14 0.19
N GLY A 266 0.66 13.74 -0.34
CA GLY A 266 0.99 15.15 -0.08
C GLY A 266 1.48 15.37 1.36
N ASN A 267 2.03 16.55 1.65
CA ASN A 267 2.64 16.82 2.96
C ASN A 267 2.30 18.22 3.50
N CYS A 268 2.74 18.51 4.72
CA CYS A 268 2.44 19.77 5.42
C CYS A 268 3.05 21.04 4.79
N ASN A 269 3.95 20.91 3.82
CA ASN A 269 4.62 22.02 3.14
C ASN A 269 3.94 22.42 1.82
N PHE A 270 2.99 21.62 1.34
CA PHE A 270 2.26 21.88 0.10
C PHE A 270 0.76 21.98 0.33
N SER A 271 0.07 22.71 -0.56
CA SER A 271 -1.39 22.83 -0.50
C SER A 271 -2.10 21.54 -0.92
N GLY A 272 -3.15 21.16 -0.22
CA GLY A 272 -3.92 19.92 -0.46
C GLY A 272 -4.68 19.90 -1.78
N ASN A 273 -4.95 21.06 -2.38
CA ASN A 273 -5.54 21.17 -3.71
C ASN A 273 -4.52 21.07 -4.86
N ASN A 274 -3.24 21.30 -4.56
CA ASN A 274 -2.15 21.14 -5.54
C ASN A 274 -1.59 19.71 -5.51
N TYR A 275 -1.45 19.17 -4.30
CA TYR A 275 -0.97 17.82 -4.04
C TYR A 275 -1.99 17.03 -3.22
N PRO A 276 -3.20 16.78 -3.78
CA PRO A 276 -4.22 16.00 -3.12
C PRO A 276 -3.76 14.57 -2.90
N VAL A 277 -4.43 13.84 -2.00
CA VAL A 277 -4.07 12.47 -1.63
C VAL A 277 -3.92 11.53 -2.83
N ALA A 278 -4.65 11.74 -3.94
CA ALA A 278 -4.55 10.95 -5.18
C ALA A 278 -3.44 11.40 -6.16
N CYS A 279 -2.71 12.47 -5.86
CA CYS A 279 -1.60 12.95 -6.68
C CYS A 279 -0.40 11.99 -6.65
N ARG A 280 0.05 11.58 -7.84
CA ARG A 280 1.31 10.86 -8.04
C ARG A 280 2.42 11.88 -8.28
N TYR A 281 3.29 12.06 -7.30
CA TYR A 281 4.59 12.69 -7.49
C TYR A 281 5.66 11.60 -7.62
N PHE A 282 6.87 11.94 -8.04
CA PHE A 282 7.97 10.98 -8.10
C PHE A 282 9.28 11.61 -7.66
N GLY A 283 10.09 10.81 -6.96
CA GLY A 283 11.41 11.18 -6.50
C GLY A 283 12.44 10.15 -6.92
N ASN A 284 13.72 10.55 -6.99
CA ASN A 284 14.79 9.59 -7.21
C ASN A 284 14.92 8.69 -5.97
N HIS A 285 14.96 7.38 -6.17
CA HIS A 285 14.95 6.38 -5.09
C HIS A 285 16.09 6.53 -4.06
N VAL A 286 17.24 7.11 -4.45
CA VAL A 286 18.38 7.31 -3.52
C VAL A 286 18.34 8.65 -2.76
N ILE A 287 17.44 9.57 -3.14
CA ILE A 287 17.35 10.89 -2.51
C ILE A 287 16.55 10.80 -1.21
N ILE A 288 17.03 11.49 -0.18
CA ILE A 288 16.34 11.68 1.08
C ILE A 288 15.55 12.99 1.02
N TYR A 289 14.25 12.91 1.28
CA TYR A 289 13.34 14.05 1.33
C TYR A 289 12.87 14.30 2.78
N SER A 290 12.77 15.57 3.17
CA SER A 290 12.52 15.95 4.57
C SER A 290 11.10 15.68 5.07
N PHE A 291 10.14 15.52 4.17
CA PHE A 291 8.73 15.33 4.48
C PHE A 291 8.17 14.02 3.93
N THR A 292 9.05 13.11 3.50
CA THR A 292 8.67 11.81 2.93
C THR A 292 8.90 10.71 3.95
N GLY A 293 7.82 10.06 4.33
CA GLY A 293 7.77 8.86 5.15
C GLY A 293 7.26 7.68 4.34
N PHE A 294 6.59 6.74 5.02
CA PHE A 294 6.05 5.54 4.40
C PHE A 294 5.01 4.85 5.30
N ARG A 295 4.26 3.94 4.69
CA ARG A 295 3.40 2.95 5.34
C ARG A 295 3.82 1.55 4.96
N ALA A 296 3.49 0.61 5.83
CA ALA A 296 3.66 -0.81 5.55
C ALA A 296 2.32 -1.50 5.39
N THR A 297 2.29 -2.45 4.47
CA THR A 297 1.17 -3.34 4.20
C THR A 297 1.56 -4.76 4.60
N LEU A 298 0.56 -5.57 4.94
CA LEU A 298 0.75 -6.98 5.31
C LEU A 298 -0.03 -7.86 4.35
N TYR A 299 0.62 -8.91 3.83
CA TYR A 299 -0.09 -10.10 3.37
C TYR A 299 -0.04 -11.21 4.41
N ILE A 300 -1.07 -12.03 4.37
CA ILE A 300 -1.19 -13.24 5.17
C ILE A 300 -0.82 -14.41 4.26
N LYS A 301 0.07 -15.27 4.72
CA LYS A 301 0.61 -16.41 3.98
C LYS A 301 -0.42 -17.55 3.84
#